data_AF-H8ZCY3-F1
#
_entry.id   AF-H8ZCY3-F1
#
_cell.length_a   1.000
_cell.length_b   1.000
_cell.length_c   1.000
_cell.angle_alpha   90.00
_cell.angle_beta   90.00
_cell.angle_gamma   90.00
#
_symmetry.space_group_name_H-M   'P 1'
#
loop_
_entity.id
_entity.type
_entity.pdbx_description
1 polymer ?
#
loop_
_entity_poly.entity_id
_entity_poly.type
_entity_poly.pdbx_seq_one_letter_code
_entity_poly.pdbx_strand_id
1 'polypeptide(L)'
;MKYITSFCDLVKNKTEEAAFSFWKESTLPIAVKVPQYKQDGSGFEEDRTLDYINHTETALLGLFCCLAYNPEKKEYETSHMGKEVSPALTAFFKKYPKPTDTITLEMHMEWSKVVSCLDNKKIQYRQNRNQLESGLANILLVIAEITGQKTGTAIVNLAEYIEERCRENNLDICKIHDIASKIKEVFRSLASPKLGILVMNWGMKLGHRPDESADILGGIHIVSTHNYKNSTFVLHLKRDYATFNFIEGS
;
A
#
# COMPACT_ATOMS: atom_id res chain seq x y z
N MET A 1 -6.59 21.48 42.81
CA MET A 1 -6.07 20.20 42.27
C MET A 1 -5.33 20.50 40.97
N LYS A 2 -4.01 20.30 40.94
CA LYS A 2 -3.16 20.58 39.77
C LYS A 2 -3.22 19.39 38.81
N TYR A 3 -3.86 19.55 37.66
CA TYR A 3 -3.73 18.62 36.54
C TYR A 3 -2.36 18.83 35.90
N ILE A 4 -1.34 18.11 36.37
CA ILE A 4 -0.09 17.93 35.62
C ILE A 4 -0.18 16.52 35.05
N THR A 5 -0.88 16.40 33.93
CA THR A 5 -0.81 15.19 33.11
C THR A 5 0.58 15.16 32.49
N SER A 6 1.33 14.08 32.67
CA SER A 6 2.66 13.94 32.06
C SER A 6 2.53 14.01 30.54
N PHE A 7 3.53 14.58 29.86
CA PHE A 7 3.61 14.54 28.40
C PHE A 7 3.50 13.09 27.89
N CYS A 8 4.08 12.12 28.60
CA CYS A 8 3.96 10.70 28.28
C CYS A 8 2.53 10.18 28.37
N ASP A 9 1.75 10.64 29.35
CA ASP A 9 0.34 10.25 29.51
C ASP A 9 -0.53 10.89 28.41
N LEU A 10 -0.15 12.09 27.96
CA LEU A 10 -0.84 12.80 26.89
C LEU A 10 -0.56 12.17 25.51
N VAL A 11 0.68 11.71 25.28
CA VAL A 11 1.03 10.91 24.09
C VAL A 11 0.34 9.55 24.13
N LYS A 12 0.36 8.84 25.26
CA LYS A 12 -0.36 7.56 25.45
C LYS A 12 -1.86 7.70 25.17
N ASN A 13 -2.51 8.73 25.70
CA ASN A 13 -3.94 8.98 25.45
C ASN A 13 -4.23 9.23 23.96
N LYS A 14 -3.36 9.93 23.22
CA LYS A 14 -3.53 10.11 21.76
C LYS A 14 -3.37 8.81 20.98
N THR A 15 -2.41 7.97 21.34
CA THR A 15 -2.21 6.64 20.72
C THR A 15 -3.36 5.69 21.06
N GLU A 16 -3.91 5.80 22.28
CA GLU A 16 -5.10 5.07 22.71
C GLU A 16 -6.40 5.59 22.08
N GLU A 17 -6.42 6.79 21.51
CA GLU A 17 -7.58 7.34 20.78
C GLU A 17 -7.47 7.21 19.25
N ALA A 18 -6.40 6.60 18.73
CA ALA A 18 -6.13 6.51 17.30
C ALA A 18 -7.21 5.68 16.56
N ALA A 19 -8.18 6.39 15.97
CA ALA A 19 -9.24 5.79 15.15
C ALA A 19 -8.71 5.22 13.81
N PHE A 20 -7.45 5.50 13.48
CA PHE A 20 -6.79 5.11 12.22
C PHE A 20 -5.35 4.69 12.48
N SER A 21 -4.75 3.99 11.51
CA SER A 21 -3.36 3.53 11.59
C SER A 21 -2.33 4.65 11.54
N PHE A 22 -2.73 5.84 11.11
CA PHE A 22 -1.90 7.04 11.07
C PHE A 22 -2.70 8.21 11.64
N TRP A 23 -2.08 9.00 12.52
CA TRP A 23 -2.73 10.16 13.16
C TRP A 23 -2.01 11.48 12.90
N LYS A 24 -0.88 11.44 12.18
CA LYS A 24 -0.11 12.61 11.72
C LYS A 24 0.83 12.21 10.59
N GLU A 25 1.23 13.15 9.73
CA GLU A 25 2.12 12.87 8.60
C GLU A 25 3.43 12.17 9.00
N SER A 26 4.05 12.57 10.12
CA SER A 26 5.28 11.92 10.63
C SER A 26 5.14 10.43 10.99
N THR A 27 3.93 9.88 11.05
CA THR A 27 3.70 8.43 11.26
C THR A 27 3.62 7.64 9.96
N LEU A 28 3.63 8.32 8.80
CA LEU A 28 3.64 7.63 7.52
C LEU A 28 5.02 7.04 7.19
N PRO A 29 5.05 5.87 6.53
CA PRO A 29 6.28 5.35 5.96
C PRO A 29 6.88 6.34 4.95
N ILE A 30 8.15 6.70 5.14
CA ILE A 30 8.92 7.52 4.22
C ILE A 30 9.90 6.61 3.49
N ALA A 31 10.05 6.76 2.18
CA ALA A 31 10.93 5.91 1.40
C ALA A 31 12.38 6.02 1.88
N VAL A 32 13.06 4.89 2.01
CA VAL A 32 14.44 4.81 2.47
C VAL A 32 15.27 3.95 1.52
N LYS A 33 16.59 4.07 1.64
CA LYS A 33 17.51 3.18 0.95
C LYS A 33 17.54 1.84 1.69
N VAL A 34 17.29 0.74 0.99
CA VAL A 34 17.34 -0.63 1.52
C VAL A 34 18.19 -1.53 0.62
N PRO A 35 18.84 -2.56 1.17
CA PRO A 35 19.55 -3.56 0.37
C PRO A 35 18.56 -4.43 -0.41
N GLN A 36 19.01 -4.98 -1.55
CA GLN A 36 18.24 -5.96 -2.30
C GLN A 36 18.03 -7.24 -1.48
N TYR A 37 16.82 -7.78 -1.51
CA TYR A 37 16.52 -9.12 -1.02
C TYR A 37 16.96 -10.15 -2.07
N LYS A 38 17.63 -11.21 -1.61
CA LYS A 38 18.16 -12.27 -2.46
C LYS A 38 17.01 -13.14 -2.98
N GLN A 39 17.06 -13.49 -4.26
CA GLN A 39 16.01 -14.27 -4.92
C GLN A 39 15.87 -15.69 -4.35
N ASP A 40 16.93 -16.24 -3.75
CA ASP A 40 16.91 -17.54 -3.07
C ASP A 40 16.30 -17.48 -1.65
N GLY A 41 15.92 -16.27 -1.18
CA GLY A 41 15.36 -16.04 0.13
C GLY A 41 16.36 -16.14 1.30
N SER A 42 17.67 -16.22 1.01
CA SER A 42 18.71 -16.40 2.03
C SER A 42 18.97 -15.14 2.88
N GLY A 43 18.40 -13.99 2.50
CA GLY A 43 18.56 -12.73 3.21
C GLY A 43 18.73 -11.55 2.25
N PHE A 44 19.52 -10.55 2.68
CA PHE A 44 19.80 -9.36 1.89
C PHE A 44 21.20 -9.42 1.28
N GLU A 45 21.39 -8.69 0.19
CA GLU A 45 22.70 -8.44 -0.38
C GLU A 45 23.57 -7.61 0.57
N GLU A 46 24.84 -8.00 0.71
CA GLU A 46 25.81 -7.29 1.53
C GLU A 46 26.47 -6.12 0.77
N ASP A 47 26.50 -6.21 -0.56
CA ASP A 47 27.03 -5.18 -1.43
C ASP A 47 26.07 -3.98 -1.48
N ARG A 48 26.44 -2.91 -0.75
CA ARG A 48 25.66 -1.67 -0.67
C ARG A 48 25.55 -0.89 -1.98
N THR A 49 26.31 -1.25 -3.02
CA THR A 49 26.12 -0.69 -4.36
C THR A 49 24.83 -1.16 -5.01
N LEU A 50 24.27 -2.29 -4.53
CA LEU A 50 23.01 -2.86 -4.98
C LEU A 50 21.79 -2.26 -4.26
N ASP A 51 21.99 -1.46 -3.22
CA ASP A 51 20.89 -0.81 -2.51
C ASP A 51 20.03 0.07 -3.42
N TYR A 52 18.73 0.18 -3.11
CA TYR A 52 17.77 0.98 -3.86
C TYR A 52 16.85 1.77 -2.92
N ILE A 53 16.22 2.83 -3.45
CA ILE A 53 15.21 3.58 -2.71
C ILE A 53 13.85 2.94 -2.94
N ASN A 54 13.21 2.48 -1.86
CA ASN A 54 12.01 1.63 -1.88
C ASN A 54 10.69 2.44 -1.92
N HIS A 55 10.56 3.38 -2.86
CA HIS A 55 9.41 4.28 -2.91
C HIS A 55 8.07 3.54 -3.08
N THR A 56 7.95 2.70 -4.11
CA THR A 56 6.70 2.01 -4.44
C THR A 56 6.33 0.99 -3.35
N GLU A 57 7.32 0.29 -2.82
CA GLU A 57 7.17 -0.63 -1.69
C GLU A 57 6.66 0.11 -0.46
N THR A 58 7.24 1.27 -0.16
CA THR A 58 6.84 2.11 0.97
C THR A 58 5.40 2.61 0.81
N ALA A 59 4.99 2.96 -0.41
CA ALA A 59 3.60 3.33 -0.68
C ALA A 59 2.64 2.16 -0.42
N LEU A 60 3.03 0.94 -0.78
CA LEU A 60 2.27 -0.27 -0.46
C LEU A 60 2.24 -0.56 1.04
N LEU A 61 3.35 -0.33 1.77
CA LEU A 61 3.37 -0.46 3.23
C LEU A 61 2.32 0.47 3.86
N GLY A 62 2.30 1.74 3.45
CA GLY A 62 1.31 2.71 3.91
C GLY A 62 -0.12 2.28 3.61
N LEU A 63 -0.37 1.81 2.39
CA LEU A 63 -1.67 1.29 1.97
C LEU A 63 -2.11 0.09 2.82
N PHE A 64 -1.23 -0.90 3.03
CA PHE A 64 -1.59 -2.10 3.80
C PHE A 64 -1.75 -1.81 5.29
N CYS A 65 -0.94 -0.92 5.86
CA CYS A 65 -1.18 -0.39 7.21
C CYS A 65 -2.53 0.32 7.31
N CYS A 66 -3.01 0.98 6.26
CA CYS A 66 -4.34 1.56 6.22
C CYS A 66 -5.43 0.47 6.19
N LEU A 67 -5.36 -0.47 5.25
CA LEU A 67 -6.38 -1.49 5.03
C LEU A 67 -6.46 -2.54 6.16
N ALA A 68 -5.33 -3.00 6.67
CA ALA A 68 -5.25 -4.03 7.71
C ALA A 68 -5.71 -3.54 9.09
N TYR A 69 -5.79 -2.22 9.31
CA TYR A 69 -6.02 -1.69 10.64
C TYR A 69 -7.45 -1.96 11.12
N ASN A 70 -7.56 -2.69 12.23
CA ASN A 70 -8.80 -2.84 12.95
C ASN A 70 -8.90 -1.75 14.03
N PRO A 71 -9.75 -0.72 13.84
CA PRO A 71 -9.85 0.39 14.79
C PRO A 71 -10.46 0.01 16.14
N GLU A 72 -11.22 -1.08 16.24
CA GLU A 72 -11.78 -1.55 17.51
C GLU A 72 -10.71 -2.21 18.40
N LYS A 73 -9.81 -2.97 17.77
CA LYS A 73 -8.68 -3.65 18.46
C LYS A 73 -7.44 -2.79 18.56
N LYS A 74 -7.29 -1.79 17.67
CA LYS A 74 -6.09 -0.96 17.48
C LYS A 74 -4.87 -1.78 17.07
N GLU A 75 -5.11 -2.80 16.23
CA GLU A 75 -4.11 -3.73 15.75
C GLU A 75 -4.36 -4.03 14.26
N TYR A 76 -3.34 -4.50 13.56
CA TYR A 76 -3.45 -4.94 12.18
C TYR A 76 -3.93 -6.40 12.12
N GLU A 77 -4.84 -6.67 11.20
CA GLU A 77 -5.37 -8.00 10.91
C GLU A 77 -5.32 -8.26 9.41
N THR A 78 -4.99 -9.48 9.00
CA THR A 78 -4.94 -9.86 7.58
C THR A 78 -5.94 -10.95 7.21
N SER A 79 -6.60 -11.57 8.20
CA SER A 79 -7.51 -12.71 7.99
C SER A 79 -8.73 -12.40 7.11
N HIS A 80 -9.10 -11.12 6.99
CA HIS A 80 -10.19 -10.65 6.16
C HIS A 80 -9.80 -10.44 4.68
N MET A 81 -8.50 -10.35 4.36
CA MET A 81 -8.00 -9.98 3.01
C MET A 81 -8.08 -11.12 1.98
N GLY A 82 -8.15 -12.36 2.43
CA GLY A 82 -8.17 -13.53 1.56
C GLY A 82 -7.94 -14.83 2.33
N LYS A 83 -8.31 -15.96 1.74
CA LYS A 83 -8.06 -17.29 2.34
C LYS A 83 -6.62 -17.76 2.18
N GLU A 84 -5.95 -17.28 1.14
CA GLU A 84 -4.59 -17.69 0.77
C GLU A 84 -3.60 -16.52 0.92
N VAL A 85 -3.86 -15.60 1.86
CA VAL A 85 -2.94 -14.49 2.16
C VAL A 85 -1.53 -15.03 2.37
N SER A 86 -0.56 -14.36 1.75
CA SER A 86 0.83 -14.84 1.76
C SER A 86 1.35 -14.99 3.21
N PRO A 87 2.14 -16.04 3.49
CA PRO A 87 2.78 -16.22 4.78
C PRO A 87 3.66 -15.02 5.17
N ALA A 88 4.32 -14.38 4.20
CA ALA A 88 5.15 -13.20 4.42
C ALA A 88 4.34 -12.00 4.92
N LEU A 89 3.20 -11.69 4.29
CA LEU A 89 2.32 -10.60 4.73
C LEU A 89 1.76 -10.86 6.14
N THR A 90 1.35 -12.10 6.41
CA THR A 90 0.85 -12.51 7.73
C THR A 90 1.95 -12.41 8.80
N ALA A 91 3.16 -12.89 8.50
CA ALA A 91 4.30 -12.82 9.41
C ALA A 91 4.70 -11.37 9.70
N PHE A 92 4.67 -10.49 8.70
CA PHE A 92 4.97 -9.07 8.84
C PHE A 92 4.03 -8.41 9.86
N PHE A 93 2.72 -8.52 9.68
CA PHE A 93 1.76 -7.92 10.62
C PHE A 93 1.70 -8.63 11.98
N LYS A 94 2.12 -9.90 12.08
CA LYS A 94 2.33 -10.55 13.37
C LYS A 94 3.54 -9.97 14.13
N LYS A 95 4.62 -9.64 13.41
CA LYS A 95 5.84 -9.01 13.98
C LYS A 95 5.59 -7.54 14.34
N TYR A 96 4.82 -6.82 13.53
CA TYR A 96 4.46 -5.42 13.71
C TYR A 96 2.93 -5.28 13.84
N PRO A 97 2.31 -5.70 14.96
CA PRO A 97 0.86 -5.81 15.08
C PRO A 97 0.13 -4.49 15.29
N LYS A 98 0.83 -3.40 15.60
CA LYS A 98 0.22 -2.10 15.92
C LYS A 98 0.91 -0.98 15.16
N PRO A 99 0.20 0.12 14.89
CA PRO A 99 0.84 1.36 14.47
C PRO A 99 1.96 1.77 15.41
N THR A 100 3.02 2.36 14.85
CA THR A 100 4.15 2.89 15.61
C THR A 100 4.37 4.35 15.25
N ASP A 101 4.98 5.11 16.16
CA ASP A 101 5.31 6.52 15.91
C ASP A 101 6.38 6.69 14.83
N THR A 102 7.17 5.65 14.56
CA THR A 102 8.30 5.73 13.62
C THR A 102 8.52 4.38 12.95
N ILE A 103 8.49 4.39 11.62
CA ILE A 103 8.83 3.23 10.80
C ILE A 103 10.36 3.13 10.72
N THR A 104 10.92 2.03 11.22
CA THR A 104 12.37 1.82 11.26
C THR A 104 12.90 1.25 9.94
N LEU A 105 14.20 1.39 9.70
CA LEU A 105 14.86 0.73 8.57
C LEU A 105 14.63 -0.79 8.58
N GLU A 106 14.65 -1.41 9.76
CA GLU A 106 14.35 -2.84 9.92
C GLU A 106 12.94 -3.17 9.41
N MET A 107 11.93 -2.35 9.76
CA MET A 107 10.57 -2.56 9.29
C MET A 107 10.47 -2.40 7.76
N HIS A 108 11.20 -1.46 7.16
CA HIS A 108 11.30 -1.35 5.70
C HIS A 108 11.96 -2.58 5.06
N MET A 109 13.04 -3.11 5.66
CA MET A 109 13.70 -4.32 5.17
C MET A 109 12.76 -5.52 5.25
N GLU A 110 12.11 -5.75 6.39
CA GLU A 110 11.13 -6.82 6.53
C GLU A 110 9.96 -6.67 5.55
N TRP A 111 9.49 -5.44 5.32
CA TRP A 111 8.46 -5.17 4.32
C TRP A 111 8.94 -5.48 2.89
N SER A 112 10.19 -5.13 2.54
CA SER A 112 10.77 -5.47 1.24
C SER A 112 10.72 -6.98 0.97
N LYS A 113 10.86 -7.85 1.98
CA LYS A 113 10.70 -9.31 1.81
C LYS A 113 9.29 -9.72 1.41
N VAL A 114 8.28 -8.95 1.81
CA VAL A 114 6.87 -9.23 1.50
C VAL A 114 6.56 -9.00 0.02
N VAL A 115 7.20 -8.00 -0.60
CA VAL A 115 6.85 -7.52 -1.94
C VAL A 115 7.93 -7.74 -3.00
N SER A 116 9.14 -8.13 -2.60
CA SER A 116 10.24 -8.45 -3.52
C SER A 116 10.19 -9.91 -3.95
N CYS A 117 10.73 -10.19 -5.13
CA CYS A 117 10.93 -11.54 -5.64
C CYS A 117 9.66 -12.42 -5.67
N LEU A 118 8.48 -11.80 -5.76
CA LEU A 118 7.19 -12.51 -5.85
C LEU A 118 7.17 -13.51 -7.01
N ASP A 119 6.32 -14.54 -6.98
CA ASP A 119 6.35 -15.60 -8.00
C ASP A 119 5.78 -15.15 -9.34
N ASN A 120 4.75 -14.31 -9.31
CA ASN A 120 4.08 -13.78 -10.48
C ASN A 120 5.04 -13.01 -11.40
N LYS A 121 5.21 -13.56 -12.61
CA LYS A 121 6.12 -13.03 -13.63
C LYS A 121 5.56 -11.83 -14.38
N LYS A 122 4.26 -11.52 -14.24
CA LYS A 122 3.65 -10.31 -14.80
C LYS A 122 4.00 -9.05 -14.00
N ILE A 123 4.35 -9.20 -12.71
CA ILE A 123 4.77 -8.07 -11.88
C ILE A 123 6.10 -7.53 -12.39
N GLN A 124 6.12 -6.22 -12.64
CA GLN A 124 7.25 -5.49 -13.17
C GLN A 124 8.10 -4.89 -12.04
N TYR A 125 9.41 -5.10 -12.19
CA TYR A 125 10.42 -4.65 -11.25
C TYR A 125 11.65 -4.14 -12.01
N ARG A 126 12.37 -3.21 -11.38
CA ARG A 126 13.79 -2.94 -11.59
C ARG A 126 14.63 -3.69 -10.56
N GLN A 127 15.94 -3.71 -10.77
CA GLN A 127 16.92 -4.17 -9.78
C GLN A 127 16.63 -5.59 -9.24
N ASN A 128 16.71 -6.59 -10.12
CA ASN A 128 16.62 -8.01 -9.75
C ASN A 128 15.37 -8.42 -8.96
N ARG A 129 14.19 -7.88 -9.32
CA ARG A 129 12.89 -8.13 -8.65
C ARG A 129 12.75 -7.50 -7.26
N ASN A 130 13.47 -6.42 -6.97
CA ASN A 130 13.40 -5.74 -5.67
C ASN A 130 12.74 -4.37 -5.72
N GLN A 131 12.93 -3.60 -6.80
CA GLN A 131 12.37 -2.26 -6.93
C GLN A 131 11.15 -2.29 -7.84
N LEU A 132 9.95 -2.26 -7.26
CA LEU A 132 8.67 -2.26 -7.96
C LEU A 132 8.52 -1.04 -8.86
N GLU A 133 8.15 -1.34 -10.10
CA GLU A 133 7.64 -0.31 -11.01
C GLU A 133 6.32 0.26 -10.47
N SER A 134 6.07 1.54 -10.74
CA SER A 134 4.77 2.16 -10.43
C SER A 134 3.68 1.69 -11.41
N GLY A 135 2.55 2.39 -11.40
CA GLY A 135 1.40 2.10 -12.26
C GLY A 135 0.37 1.21 -11.60
N LEU A 136 -0.89 1.48 -11.91
CA LEU A 136 -2.02 0.89 -11.22
C LEU A 136 -2.14 -0.62 -11.48
N ALA A 137 -1.97 -1.05 -12.74
CA ALA A 137 -2.05 -2.48 -13.06
C ALA A 137 -0.97 -3.26 -12.31
N ASN A 138 0.27 -2.75 -12.28
CA ASN A 138 1.37 -3.40 -11.58
C ASN A 138 1.12 -3.51 -10.06
N ILE A 139 0.65 -2.42 -9.43
CA ILE A 139 0.28 -2.42 -8.01
C ILE A 139 -0.84 -3.42 -7.70
N LEU A 140 -1.85 -3.51 -8.56
CA LEU A 140 -2.94 -4.47 -8.38
C LEU A 140 -2.44 -5.92 -8.48
N LEU A 141 -1.48 -6.22 -9.36
CA LEU A 141 -0.86 -7.55 -9.44
C LEU A 141 -0.06 -7.88 -8.17
N VAL A 142 0.66 -6.91 -7.60
CA VAL A 142 1.36 -7.10 -6.31
C VAL A 142 0.35 -7.38 -5.19
N ILE A 143 -0.70 -6.56 -5.09
CA ILE A 143 -1.77 -6.74 -4.10
C ILE A 143 -2.40 -8.12 -4.26
N ALA A 144 -2.73 -8.52 -5.49
CA ALA A 144 -3.32 -9.82 -5.77
C ALA A 144 -2.43 -10.95 -5.26
N GLU A 145 -1.13 -10.91 -5.59
CA GLU A 145 -0.17 -11.94 -5.18
C GLU A 145 -0.10 -12.08 -3.65
N ILE A 146 0.14 -10.98 -2.93
CA ILE A 146 0.39 -11.05 -1.48
C ILE A 146 -0.88 -11.31 -0.67
N THR A 147 -2.06 -11.09 -1.25
CA THR A 147 -3.37 -11.40 -0.66
C THR A 147 -3.93 -12.75 -1.13
N GLY A 148 -3.21 -13.50 -1.97
CA GLY A 148 -3.58 -14.85 -2.40
C GLY A 148 -4.68 -14.88 -3.46
N GLN A 149 -4.82 -13.82 -4.25
CA GLN A 149 -5.86 -13.65 -5.24
C GLN A 149 -5.37 -14.15 -6.60
N LYS A 150 -6.12 -15.09 -7.17
CA LYS A 150 -5.75 -15.79 -8.41
C LYS A 150 -6.46 -15.18 -9.63
N THR A 151 -6.11 -15.67 -10.82
CA THR A 151 -6.83 -15.36 -12.07
C THR A 151 -8.33 -15.56 -11.90
N GLY A 152 -9.13 -14.64 -12.43
CA GLY A 152 -10.59 -14.65 -12.29
C GLY A 152 -11.12 -13.88 -11.08
N THR A 153 -10.26 -13.49 -10.13
CA THR A 153 -10.65 -12.61 -9.01
C THR A 153 -10.83 -11.17 -9.48
N ALA A 154 -11.59 -10.38 -8.72
CA ALA A 154 -11.87 -8.98 -9.05
C ALA A 154 -10.60 -8.14 -9.24
N ILE A 155 -9.55 -8.40 -8.46
CA ILE A 155 -8.27 -7.66 -8.49
C ILE A 155 -7.50 -8.00 -9.75
N VAL A 156 -7.35 -9.29 -10.08
CA VAL A 156 -6.62 -9.72 -11.28
C VAL A 156 -7.37 -9.31 -12.54
N ASN A 157 -8.69 -9.47 -12.58
CA ASN A 157 -9.51 -9.05 -13.72
C ASN A 157 -9.45 -7.53 -13.93
N LEU A 158 -9.34 -6.74 -12.85
CA LEU A 158 -9.16 -5.30 -12.96
C LEU A 158 -7.79 -4.94 -13.53
N ALA A 159 -6.72 -5.60 -13.08
CA ALA A 159 -5.38 -5.40 -13.64
C ALA A 159 -5.34 -5.72 -15.14
N GLU A 160 -5.91 -6.86 -15.55
CA GLU A 160 -5.98 -7.28 -16.95
C GLU A 160 -6.84 -6.32 -17.80
N TYR A 161 -7.97 -5.86 -17.25
CA TYR A 161 -8.80 -4.84 -17.90
C TYR A 161 -8.02 -3.53 -18.12
N ILE A 162 -7.23 -3.08 -17.14
CA ILE A 162 -6.41 -1.87 -17.28
C ILE A 162 -5.34 -2.07 -18.37
N GLU A 163 -4.62 -3.19 -18.34
CA GLU A 163 -3.59 -3.52 -19.34
C GLU A 163 -4.16 -3.53 -20.77
N GLU A 164 -5.33 -4.13 -20.96
CA GLU A 164 -6.04 -4.18 -22.25
C GLU A 164 -6.40 -2.78 -22.74
N ARG A 165 -7.02 -1.95 -21.89
CA ARG A 165 -7.41 -0.58 -22.24
C ARG A 165 -6.20 0.33 -22.49
N CYS A 166 -5.09 0.13 -21.77
CA CYS A 166 -3.84 0.85 -22.02
C CYS A 166 -3.26 0.49 -23.39
N ARG A 167 -3.27 -0.79 -23.77
CA ARG A 167 -2.79 -1.26 -25.09
C ARG A 167 -3.62 -0.71 -26.24
N GLU A 168 -4.92 -0.58 -26.05
CA GLU A 168 -5.84 0.03 -27.02
C GLU A 168 -5.75 1.56 -27.09
N ASN A 169 -4.97 2.20 -26.20
CA ASN A 169 -4.98 3.66 -25.99
C ASN A 169 -6.41 4.18 -25.74
N ASN A 170 -7.19 3.43 -24.96
CA ASN A 170 -8.64 3.58 -24.83
C ASN A 170 -9.04 3.82 -23.37
N LEU A 171 -8.70 5.00 -22.85
CA LEU A 171 -9.04 5.44 -21.49
C LEU A 171 -9.74 6.79 -21.54
N ASP A 172 -11.06 6.76 -21.75
CA ASP A 172 -11.92 7.93 -21.56
C ASP A 172 -12.32 8.11 -20.09
N ILE A 173 -12.98 9.23 -19.80
CA ILE A 173 -13.40 9.59 -18.44
C ILE A 173 -14.37 8.57 -17.81
N CYS A 174 -15.23 7.93 -18.62
CA CYS A 174 -16.18 6.94 -18.14
C CYS A 174 -15.44 5.67 -17.70
N LYS A 175 -14.48 5.19 -18.51
CA LYS A 175 -13.64 4.04 -18.15
C LYS A 175 -12.80 4.30 -16.91
N ILE A 176 -12.24 5.51 -16.79
CA ILE A 176 -11.51 5.93 -15.58
C ILE A 176 -12.41 5.90 -14.34
N HIS A 177 -13.67 6.34 -14.48
CA HIS A 177 -14.66 6.27 -13.40
C HIS A 177 -14.99 4.82 -13.03
N ASP A 178 -15.20 3.94 -14.01
CA ASP A 178 -15.44 2.51 -13.79
C ASP A 178 -14.26 1.83 -13.09
N ILE A 179 -13.03 2.17 -13.48
CA ILE A 179 -11.80 1.69 -12.84
C ILE A 179 -11.76 2.15 -11.39
N ALA A 180 -12.00 3.43 -11.11
CA ALA A 180 -12.02 3.95 -9.73
C ALA A 180 -13.10 3.26 -8.87
N SER A 181 -14.27 2.98 -9.45
CA SER A 181 -15.33 2.21 -8.80
C SER A 181 -14.90 0.77 -8.47
N LYS A 182 -14.19 0.10 -9.39
CA LYS A 182 -13.65 -1.25 -9.14
C LYS A 182 -12.53 -1.24 -8.10
N ILE A 183 -11.63 -0.25 -8.12
CA ILE A 183 -10.59 -0.08 -7.07
C ILE A 183 -11.24 0.07 -5.69
N LYS A 184 -12.33 0.85 -5.60
CA LYS A 184 -13.09 1.02 -4.36
C LYS A 184 -13.57 -0.32 -3.80
N GLU A 185 -14.15 -1.17 -4.64
CA GLU A 185 -14.62 -2.49 -4.20
C GLU A 185 -13.47 -3.42 -3.83
N VAL A 186 -12.35 -3.35 -4.56
CA VAL A 186 -11.11 -4.05 -4.19
C VAL A 186 -10.61 -3.62 -2.80
N PHE A 187 -10.41 -2.32 -2.57
CA PHE A 187 -9.90 -1.84 -1.28
C PHE A 187 -10.87 -2.12 -0.13
N ARG A 188 -12.18 -2.05 -0.37
CA ARG A 188 -13.19 -2.47 0.63
C ARG A 188 -13.09 -3.94 0.98
N SER A 189 -12.89 -4.81 -0.01
CA SER A 189 -12.75 -6.26 0.24
C SER A 189 -11.49 -6.60 1.03
N LEU A 190 -10.47 -5.75 0.95
CA LEU A 190 -9.20 -5.92 1.66
C LEU A 190 -9.14 -5.18 3.00
N ALA A 191 -10.08 -4.28 3.28
CA ALA A 191 -10.07 -3.49 4.50
C ALA A 191 -10.71 -4.23 5.66
N SER A 192 -10.32 -3.86 6.89
CA SER A 192 -11.02 -4.30 8.09
C SER A 192 -12.53 -4.03 7.96
N PRO A 193 -13.41 -4.99 8.29
CA PRO A 193 -14.87 -4.78 8.25
C PRO A 193 -15.36 -3.64 9.14
N LYS A 194 -14.52 -3.15 10.05
CA LYS A 194 -14.79 -2.04 10.98
C LYS A 194 -14.35 -0.68 10.44
N LEU A 195 -13.75 -0.67 9.25
CA LEU A 195 -13.23 0.50 8.58
C LEU A 195 -14.02 0.75 7.28
N GLY A 196 -14.66 1.90 7.18
CA GLY A 196 -15.27 2.33 5.93
C GLY A 196 -14.20 2.83 4.97
N ILE A 197 -14.24 2.38 3.72
CA ILE A 197 -13.34 2.86 2.65
C ILE A 197 -14.14 3.52 1.53
N LEU A 198 -13.75 4.73 1.19
CA LEU A 198 -14.16 5.44 -0.02
C LEU A 198 -12.93 5.68 -0.89
N VAL A 199 -13.10 5.54 -2.20
CA VAL A 199 -12.06 5.81 -3.18
C VAL A 199 -12.59 6.83 -4.18
N MET A 200 -11.77 7.83 -4.48
CA MET A 200 -12.04 8.85 -5.49
C MET A 200 -10.87 8.93 -6.46
N ASN A 201 -11.18 9.05 -7.74
CA ASN A 201 -10.19 9.36 -8.76
C ASN A 201 -9.63 10.77 -8.53
N TRP A 202 -8.30 10.91 -8.55
CA TRP A 202 -7.60 12.19 -8.53
C TRP A 202 -6.61 12.30 -9.69
N GLY A 203 -7.14 12.55 -10.89
CA GLY A 203 -6.31 12.76 -12.07
C GLY A 203 -5.65 11.50 -12.61
N MET A 204 -6.26 10.32 -12.40
CA MET A 204 -5.88 9.09 -13.10
C MET A 204 -5.98 9.31 -14.61
N LYS A 205 -4.95 8.90 -15.33
CA LYS A 205 -4.86 9.00 -16.79
C LYS A 205 -3.90 7.95 -17.33
N LEU A 206 -3.99 7.69 -18.63
CA LEU A 206 -2.95 6.95 -19.34
C LEU A 206 -1.60 7.66 -19.19
N GLY A 207 -0.58 6.89 -18.85
CA GLY A 207 0.80 7.32 -18.82
C GLY A 207 1.74 6.18 -19.19
N HIS A 208 3.03 6.46 -19.15
CA HIS A 208 4.07 5.48 -19.46
C HIS A 208 5.02 5.36 -18.29
N ARG A 209 5.42 4.13 -17.98
CA ARG A 209 6.49 3.80 -17.03
C ARG A 209 7.86 4.08 -17.67
N PRO A 210 8.98 3.92 -16.95
CA PRO A 210 10.30 4.27 -17.50
C PRO A 210 10.75 3.35 -18.63
N ASP A 211 10.24 2.12 -18.66
CA ASP A 211 10.41 1.16 -19.75
C ASP A 211 9.48 1.42 -20.96
N GLU A 212 8.79 2.56 -20.98
CA GLU A 212 7.80 2.98 -21.98
C GLU A 212 6.54 2.11 -22.05
N SER A 213 6.37 1.17 -21.11
CA SER A 213 5.12 0.42 -21.02
C SER A 213 3.98 1.29 -20.49
N ALA A 214 2.81 1.17 -21.12
CA ALA A 214 1.63 1.95 -20.78
C ALA A 214 0.94 1.42 -19.53
N ASP A 215 0.51 2.33 -18.64
CA ASP A 215 -0.27 2.04 -17.42
C ASP A 215 -1.07 3.29 -17.02
N ILE A 216 -1.86 3.19 -15.96
CA ILE A 216 -2.55 4.32 -15.34
C ILE A 216 -1.65 4.96 -14.28
N LEU A 217 -1.40 6.25 -14.46
CA LEU A 217 -0.71 7.14 -13.52
C LEU A 217 -1.69 8.18 -12.97
N GLY A 218 -1.37 8.81 -11.84
CA GLY A 218 -2.21 9.81 -11.18
C GLY A 218 -2.46 9.50 -9.70
N GLY A 219 -3.36 10.26 -9.08
CA GLY A 219 -3.72 10.09 -7.68
C GLY A 219 -4.97 9.24 -7.49
N ILE A 220 -4.97 8.44 -6.42
CA ILE A 220 -6.13 7.74 -5.90
C ILE A 220 -6.35 8.25 -4.48
N HIS A 221 -7.41 9.01 -4.27
CA HIS A 221 -7.80 9.48 -2.96
C HIS A 221 -8.52 8.37 -2.22
N ILE A 222 -8.07 8.08 -1.01
CA ILE A 222 -8.59 7.02 -0.15
C ILE A 222 -9.05 7.69 1.14
N VAL A 223 -10.35 7.64 1.42
CA VAL A 223 -10.91 8.15 2.67
C VAL A 223 -11.28 6.94 3.53
N SER A 224 -10.60 6.83 4.67
CA SER A 224 -10.90 5.85 5.71
C SER A 224 -11.84 6.48 6.73
N THR A 225 -12.89 5.77 7.11
CA THR A 225 -13.92 6.29 8.02
C THR A 225 -14.19 5.31 9.17
N HIS A 226 -14.26 5.84 10.38
CA HIS A 226 -14.60 5.07 11.57
C HIS A 226 -15.21 6.00 12.63
N ASN A 227 -16.36 5.61 13.21
CA ASN A 227 -17.10 6.40 14.21
C ASN A 227 -17.25 7.88 13.84
N TYR A 228 -17.67 8.16 12.60
CA TYR A 228 -17.87 9.51 12.04
C TYR A 228 -16.61 10.38 11.92
N LYS A 229 -15.43 9.84 12.24
CA LYS A 229 -14.13 10.46 11.91
C LYS A 229 -13.68 9.96 10.55
N ASN A 230 -12.89 10.79 9.87
CA ASN A 230 -12.30 10.47 8.57
C ASN A 230 -10.78 10.70 8.61
N SER A 231 -10.04 9.91 7.84
CA SER A 231 -8.65 10.16 7.47
C SER A 231 -8.48 10.00 5.97
N THR A 232 -7.83 10.97 5.34
CA THR A 232 -7.67 11.01 3.89
C THR A 232 -6.23 10.76 3.51
N PHE A 233 -6.04 9.87 2.54
CA PHE A 233 -4.75 9.51 1.99
C PHE A 233 -4.77 9.62 0.46
N VAL A 234 -3.59 9.77 -0.13
CA VAL A 234 -3.41 9.69 -1.58
C VAL A 234 -2.35 8.67 -1.90
N LEU A 235 -2.74 7.63 -2.64
CA LEU A 235 -1.79 6.81 -3.39
C LEU A 235 -1.52 7.52 -4.72
N HIS A 236 -0.36 8.13 -4.85
CA HIS A 236 0.05 8.85 -6.04
C HIS A 236 0.99 7.98 -6.87
N LEU A 237 0.56 7.64 -8.08
CA LEU A 237 1.28 6.85 -9.07
C LEU A 237 1.97 7.79 -10.06
N LYS A 238 3.30 7.86 -10.01
CA LYS A 238 4.12 8.66 -10.92
C LYS A 238 4.85 7.73 -11.89
N ARG A 239 5.48 8.31 -12.91
CA ARG A 239 6.26 7.57 -13.89
C ARG A 239 7.26 6.62 -13.22
N ASP A 240 8.08 7.14 -12.30
CA ASP A 240 9.21 6.38 -11.77
C ASP A 240 8.94 5.67 -10.44
N TYR A 241 7.91 6.07 -9.70
CA TYR A 241 7.64 5.57 -8.35
C TYR A 241 6.20 5.85 -7.90
N ALA A 242 5.75 5.19 -6.83
CA ALA A 242 4.53 5.55 -6.11
C ALA A 242 4.84 6.21 -4.75
N THR A 243 3.88 6.99 -4.22
CA THR A 243 3.92 7.53 -2.85
C THR A 243 2.57 7.37 -2.18
N PHE A 244 2.55 7.24 -0.87
CA PHE A 244 1.33 7.22 -0.07
C PHE A 244 1.41 8.34 0.96
N ASN A 245 0.57 9.37 0.79
CA ASN A 245 0.66 10.61 1.58
C ASN A 245 -0.64 10.87 2.33
N PHE A 246 -0.53 11.55 3.47
CA PHE A 246 -1.67 12.00 4.25
C PHE A 246 -2.14 13.35 3.70
N ILE A 247 -3.45 13.53 3.61
CA ILE A 247 -4.04 14.85 3.43
C ILE A 247 -4.66 15.21 4.78
N GLU A 248 -4.04 16.15 5.50
CA GLU A 248 -4.71 16.77 6.64
C GLU A 248 -6.01 17.39 6.15
N GLY A 249 -7.12 17.01 6.78
CA GLY A 249 -8.42 17.61 6.52
C GLY A 249 -8.33 19.10 6.81
N SER A 250 -8.60 19.91 5.77
CA SER A 250 -8.87 21.35 5.89
C SER A 250 -10.08 21.61 6.78
#